data_AF-A0A178MFI5-F1
#
_entry.id   AF-A0A178MFI5-F1
#
_cell.length_a   1.000
_cell.length_b   1.000
_cell.length_c   1.000
_cell.angle_alpha   90.00
_cell.angle_beta   90.00
_cell.angle_gamma   90.00
#
_symmetry.space_group_name_H-M   'P 1'
#
loop_
_entity.id
_entity.type
_entity.pdbx_description
1 polymer ?
#
loop_
_entity_poly.entity_id
_entity_poly.type
_entity_poly.pdbx_seq_one_letter_code
_entity_poly.pdbx_strand_id
1 'polypeptide(L)'
;MIEVRLIKPRRGQLIRYPATVLARDAQSVTVRAEWRLGRVDLGLFSIEPGDVMIETFYTNRWYNIFRAQRPDGVTRGWYCNLARPARIDDAVIETEDLEIDLIVSADRRRVEITDLDEYEARGLALAEPDTDAALRAAIAELRDLIARGETPFTDNVP
;
A
#
# COMPACT_ATOMS: atom_id res chain seq x y z
N MET A 1 10.43 2.96 -16.83
CA MET A 1 10.18 3.91 -15.72
C MET A 1 8.72 4.34 -15.79
N ILE A 2 8.08 4.51 -14.64
CA ILE A 2 6.67 4.94 -14.51
C ILE A 2 6.57 5.97 -13.38
N GLU A 3 5.65 6.94 -13.46
CA GLU A 3 5.37 7.87 -12.37
C GLU A 3 4.27 7.31 -11.47
N VAL A 4 4.51 7.26 -10.17
CA VAL A 4 3.49 6.95 -9.16
C VAL A 4 2.93 8.25 -8.61
N ARG A 5 1.60 8.32 -8.49
CA ARG A 5 0.83 9.44 -7.96
C ARG A 5 -0.09 8.96 -6.83
N LEU A 6 0.20 9.37 -5.61
CA LEU A 6 -0.64 9.09 -4.46
C LEU A 6 -1.40 10.37 -4.08
N ILE A 7 -2.71 10.35 -4.26
CA ILE A 7 -3.60 11.45 -3.87
C ILE A 7 -3.99 11.24 -2.41
N LYS A 8 -3.74 12.25 -1.56
CA LYS A 8 -4.05 12.25 -0.12
C LYS A 8 -5.07 13.39 0.15
N PRO A 9 -6.39 13.15 -0.04
CA PRO A 9 -7.40 14.21 -0.07
C PRO A 9 -7.46 15.01 1.22
N ARG A 10 -7.41 14.35 2.39
CA ARG A 10 -7.52 15.03 3.70
C ARG A 10 -6.38 16.02 3.92
N ARG A 11 -5.19 15.68 3.42
CA ARG A 11 -3.99 16.53 3.54
C ARG A 11 -3.88 17.55 2.41
N GLY A 12 -4.76 17.50 1.41
CA GLY A 12 -4.64 18.30 0.19
C GLY A 12 -3.32 18.04 -0.57
N GLN A 13 -2.78 16.83 -0.46
CA GLN A 13 -1.45 16.48 -0.96
C GLN A 13 -1.52 15.55 -2.17
N LEU A 14 -0.57 15.74 -3.07
CA LEU A 14 -0.29 14.83 -4.18
C LEU A 14 1.19 14.46 -4.13
N ILE A 15 1.48 13.22 -3.75
CA ILE A 15 2.83 12.67 -3.71
C ILE A 15 3.15 12.11 -5.09
N ARG A 16 4.33 12.44 -5.62
CA ARG A 16 4.81 11.99 -6.93
C ARG A 16 6.22 11.46 -6.81
N TYR A 17 6.49 10.31 -7.42
CA TYR A 17 7.84 9.77 -7.52
C TYR A 17 7.98 8.82 -8.72
N PRO A 18 9.18 8.75 -9.32
CA PRO A 18 9.48 7.78 -10.36
C PRO A 18 9.73 6.40 -9.75
N ALA A 19 9.26 5.36 -10.42
CA ALA A 19 9.50 3.97 -10.06
C ALA A 19 9.89 3.12 -11.28
N THR A 20 10.55 1.99 -11.03
CA THR A 20 10.88 1.00 -12.05
C THR A 20 9.82 -0.09 -12.04
N VAL A 21 9.17 -0.35 -13.17
CA VAL A 21 8.21 -1.47 -13.29
C VAL A 21 8.97 -2.79 -13.18
N LEU A 22 8.50 -3.67 -12.30
CA LEU A 22 9.01 -5.04 -12.14
C LEU A 22 8.11 -6.04 -12.86
N ALA A 23 6.79 -5.91 -12.67
CA ALA A 23 5.80 -6.78 -13.28
C ALA A 23 4.54 -6.01 -13.66
N ARG A 24 3.86 -6.46 -14.71
CA ARG A 24 2.52 -6.01 -15.11
C ARG A 24 1.66 -7.24 -15.38
N ASP A 25 0.53 -7.30 -14.70
CA ASP A 25 -0.52 -8.29 -14.92
C ASP A 25 -1.77 -7.60 -15.46
N ALA A 26 -2.82 -8.39 -15.74
CA ALA A 26 -4.07 -7.87 -16.29
C ALA A 26 -4.77 -6.84 -15.36
N GLN A 27 -4.52 -6.88 -14.05
CA GLN A 27 -5.19 -6.04 -13.06
C GLN A 27 -4.24 -5.40 -12.04
N SER A 28 -2.92 -5.54 -12.23
CA SER A 28 -1.94 -5.02 -11.28
C SER A 28 -0.62 -4.65 -11.91
N VAL A 29 0.08 -3.72 -11.26
CA VAL A 29 1.47 -3.38 -11.59
C VAL A 29 2.28 -3.36 -10.31
N THR A 30 3.39 -4.09 -10.32
CA THR A 30 4.39 -4.06 -9.25
C THR A 30 5.57 -3.21 -9.69
N VAL A 31 5.94 -2.25 -8.85
CA VAL A 31 7.04 -1.32 -9.10
C VAL A 31 8.05 -1.37 -7.97
N ARG A 32 9.25 -0.86 -8.25
CA ARG A 32 10.35 -0.68 -7.32
C ARG A 32 10.71 0.80 -7.24
N ALA A 33 10.77 1.32 -6.01
CA ALA A 33 11.29 2.65 -5.70
C ALA A 33 12.31 2.58 -4.57
N GLU A 34 13.27 3.51 -4.55
CA GLU A 34 14.23 3.67 -3.45
C GLU A 34 13.68 4.70 -2.47
N TRP A 35 13.66 4.37 -1.18
CA TRP A 35 13.28 5.29 -0.13
C TRP A 35 14.41 6.28 0.14
N ARG A 36 14.22 7.53 -0.30
CA ARG A 36 15.21 8.61 -0.15
C ARG A 36 14.82 9.66 0.89
N LEU A 37 13.63 9.52 1.47
CA LEU A 37 13.14 10.42 2.51
C LEU A 37 13.71 9.99 3.87
N GLY A 38 13.40 10.77 4.91
CA GLY A 38 13.77 10.43 6.28
C GLY A 38 13.13 9.14 6.79
N ARG A 39 13.59 8.68 7.96
CA ARG A 39 13.01 7.53 8.65
C ARG A 39 11.51 7.73 8.89
N VAL A 40 10.72 6.71 8.60
CA VAL A 40 9.30 6.61 8.99
C VAL A 40 9.14 5.42 9.94
N ASP A 41 8.62 5.69 11.13
CA ASP A 41 8.31 4.66 12.10
C ASP A 41 6.83 4.25 11.98
N LEU A 42 6.58 2.96 11.75
CA LEU A 42 5.25 2.38 11.58
C LEU A 42 4.87 1.50 12.78
N GLY A 43 5.62 1.55 13.89
CA GLY A 43 5.39 0.75 15.08
C GLY A 43 5.96 -0.67 14.97
N LEU A 44 5.43 -1.48 14.05
CA LEU A 44 5.91 -2.86 13.85
C LEU A 44 7.26 -2.95 13.13
N PHE A 45 7.55 -1.96 12.28
CA PHE A 45 8.84 -1.79 11.61
C PHE A 45 9.04 -0.31 11.25
N SER A 46 10.21 0.01 10.70
CA SER A 46 10.52 1.35 10.19
C SER A 46 11.02 1.26 8.77
N ILE A 47 10.71 2.28 7.97
CA ILE A 47 11.29 2.48 6.64
C ILE A 47 12.44 3.47 6.80
N GLU A 48 13.62 3.09 6.34
CA GLU A 48 14.87 3.83 6.47
C GLU A 48 15.35 4.38 5.12
N PRO A 49 16.09 5.50 5.11
CA PRO A 49 16.80 5.93 3.90
C PRO A 49 17.64 4.78 3.32
N GLY A 50 17.52 4.56 2.01
CA GLY A 50 18.19 3.47 1.28
C GLY A 50 17.40 2.17 1.21
N ASP A 51 16.29 2.04 1.94
CA ASP A 51 15.39 0.91 1.76
C ASP A 51 14.79 0.89 0.35
N VAL A 52 14.39 -0.30 -0.09
CA VAL A 52 13.70 -0.53 -1.35
C VAL A 52 12.23 -0.79 -1.06
N MET A 53 11.36 -0.01 -1.69
CA MET A 53 9.92 -0.20 -1.67
C MET A 53 9.52 -1.03 -2.89
N ILE A 54 8.93 -2.20 -2.65
CA ILE A 54 8.27 -3.01 -3.68
C ILE A 54 6.78 -2.79 -3.52
N GLU A 55 6.18 -2.10 -4.48
CA GLU A 55 4.83 -1.56 -4.36
C GLU A 55 3.94 -2.20 -5.43
N THR A 56 2.82 -2.81 -5.01
CA THR A 56 1.86 -3.40 -5.93
C THR A 56 0.55 -2.61 -5.89
N PHE A 57 0.16 -2.12 -7.07
CA PHE A 57 -1.04 -1.35 -7.29
C PHE A 57 -2.05 -2.17 -8.10
N TYR A 58 -3.33 -2.03 -7.79
CA TYR A 58 -4.40 -2.85 -8.38
C TYR A 58 -5.49 -2.00 -9.01
N THR A 59 -5.95 -2.37 -10.20
CA THR A 59 -7.08 -1.70 -10.89
C THR A 59 -8.45 -2.19 -10.41
N ASN A 60 -8.48 -3.27 -9.63
CA ASN A 60 -9.70 -3.92 -9.16
C ASN A 60 -9.73 -4.22 -7.66
N ARG A 61 -8.76 -3.73 -6.88
CA ARG A 61 -8.72 -3.91 -5.42
C ARG A 61 -8.72 -2.55 -4.73
N TRP A 62 -9.30 -2.52 -3.53
CA TRP A 62 -9.44 -1.31 -2.72
C TRP A 62 -8.26 -1.12 -1.77
N TYR A 63 -7.08 -1.49 -2.23
CA TYR A 63 -5.82 -1.33 -1.50
C TYR A 63 -4.62 -1.41 -2.43
N ASN A 64 -3.50 -0.90 -1.96
CA ASN A 64 -2.16 -1.13 -2.51
C ASN A 64 -1.27 -1.76 -1.44
N ILE A 65 -0.30 -2.59 -1.83
CA ILE A 65 0.58 -3.29 -0.88
C ILE A 65 2.02 -2.89 -1.12
N PHE A 66 2.67 -2.32 -0.11
CA PHE A 66 4.05 -1.87 -0.14
C PHE A 66 4.91 -2.74 0.79
N ARG A 67 5.84 -3.49 0.23
CA ARG A 67 6.85 -4.24 0.99
C ARG A 67 8.10 -3.40 1.14
N ALA A 68 8.48 -3.10 2.37
CA ALA A 68 9.74 -2.42 2.66
C ALA A 68 10.85 -3.46 2.82
N GLN A 69 11.94 -3.31 2.05
CA GLN A 69 13.10 -4.18 2.11
C GLN A 69 14.36 -3.36 2.43
N ARG A 70 15.21 -3.93 3.27
CA ARG A 70 16.57 -3.43 3.49
C ARG A 70 17.40 -3.47 2.20
N PRO A 71 18.50 -2.71 2.10
CA PRO A 71 19.42 -2.80 0.97
C PRO A 71 19.98 -4.21 0.70
N ASP A 72 20.06 -5.06 1.72
CA ASP A 72 20.49 -6.46 1.62
C ASP A 72 19.36 -7.43 1.21
N GLY A 73 18.17 -6.91 0.90
CA GLY A 73 17.01 -7.67 0.44
C GLY A 73 16.12 -8.22 1.55
N VAL A 74 16.50 -8.08 2.83
CA VAL A 74 15.69 -8.58 3.95
C VAL A 74 14.43 -7.73 4.13
N THR A 75 13.27 -8.37 4.13
CA THR A 75 11.97 -7.72 4.36
C THR A 75 11.88 -7.16 5.78
N ARG A 76 11.48 -5.89 5.90
CA ARG A 76 11.17 -5.25 7.19
C ARG A 76 9.71 -5.48 7.61
N GLY A 77 8.82 -5.46 6.63
CA GLY A 77 7.39 -5.65 6.81
C GLY A 77 6.61 -5.15 5.59
N TRP A 78 5.29 -5.11 5.74
CA TRP A 78 4.37 -4.59 4.72
C TRP A 78 3.51 -3.47 5.27
N TYR A 79 3.28 -2.48 4.43
CA TYR A 79 2.31 -1.42 4.61
C TYR A 79 1.22 -1.61 3.56
N CYS A 80 -0.02 -1.87 3.99
CA CYS A 80 -1.17 -2.00 3.11
C CYS A 80 -1.98 -0.73 3.19
N ASN A 81 -1.97 0.05 2.12
CA ASN A 81 -2.73 1.29 1.99
C ASN A 81 -4.13 0.98 1.49
N LEU A 82 -5.17 1.23 2.27
CA LEU A 82 -6.53 1.16 1.75
C LEU A 82 -6.78 2.39 0.86
N ALA A 83 -7.14 2.12 -0.38
CA ALA A 83 -7.18 3.13 -1.42
C ALA A 83 -8.26 2.78 -2.44
N ARG A 84 -8.74 3.77 -3.20
CA ARG A 84 -9.54 3.47 -4.38
C ARG A 84 -8.72 2.68 -5.39
N PRO A 85 -9.33 1.80 -6.21
CA PRO A 85 -8.62 1.08 -7.25
C PRO A 85 -7.83 2.04 -8.15
N ALA A 86 -6.57 1.69 -8.41
CA ALA A 86 -5.64 2.54 -9.12
C ALA A 86 -6.05 2.68 -10.59
N ARG A 87 -5.86 3.88 -11.13
CA ARG A 87 -5.84 4.12 -12.57
C ARG A 87 -4.42 3.91 -13.05
N ILE A 88 -4.23 2.96 -13.96
CA ILE A 88 -2.91 2.58 -14.43
C ILE A 88 -2.86 2.65 -15.96
N ASP A 89 -1.86 3.35 -16.47
CA ASP A 89 -1.51 3.35 -17.89
C ASP A 89 -0.02 2.99 -18.08
N ASP A 90 0.52 3.26 -19.27
CA ASP A 90 1.91 2.95 -19.61
C ASP A 90 2.93 3.81 -18.86
N ALA A 91 2.55 5.04 -18.47
CA ALA A 91 3.43 6.07 -17.92
C ALA A 91 3.09 6.47 -16.47
N VAL A 92 1.87 6.24 -16.01
CA VAL A 92 1.37 6.70 -14.71
C VAL A 92 0.58 5.61 -13.98
N ILE A 93 0.82 5.51 -12.67
CA ILE A 93 -0.07 4.88 -11.69
C ILE A 93 -0.63 5.99 -10.81
N GLU A 94 -1.95 6.08 -10.69
CA GLU A 94 -2.62 7.07 -9.84
C GLU A 94 -3.66 6.39 -8.94
N THR A 95 -3.60 6.67 -7.64
CA THR A 95 -4.47 6.06 -6.63
C THR A 95 -4.85 7.10 -5.58
N GLU A 96 -6.09 7.02 -5.09
CA GLU A 96 -6.61 7.88 -4.03
C GLU A 96 -6.65 7.14 -2.71
N ASP A 97 -6.04 7.74 -1.69
CA ASP A 97 -5.95 7.21 -0.34
C ASP A 97 -7.28 7.29 0.42
N LEU A 98 -7.56 6.28 1.24
CA LEU A 98 -8.77 6.20 2.07
C LEU A 98 -8.50 6.41 3.58
N GLU A 99 -7.28 6.84 3.94
CA GLU A 99 -6.86 7.24 5.29
C GLU A 99 -7.07 6.13 6.34
N ILE A 100 -6.82 4.88 5.94
CA ILE A 100 -6.77 3.71 6.84
C ILE A 100 -5.75 2.74 6.29
N ASP A 101 -4.93 2.17 7.17
CA ASP A 101 -3.80 1.33 6.76
C ASP A 101 -3.71 0.07 7.61
N LEU A 102 -3.09 -0.98 7.06
CA LEU A 102 -2.63 -2.14 7.83
C LEU A 102 -1.10 -2.20 7.79
N ILE A 103 -0.48 -2.22 8.97
CA ILE A 103 0.94 -2.49 9.15
C ILE A 103 1.12 -3.96 9.50
N VAL A 104 2.02 -4.64 8.80
CA VAL A 104 2.25 -6.09 8.94
C VAL A 104 3.72 -6.35 9.24
N SER A 105 4.01 -7.12 10.30
CA SER A 105 5.38 -7.52 10.64
C SER A 105 6.00 -8.41 9.56
N ALA A 106 7.34 -8.44 9.47
CA ALA A 106 8.08 -9.29 8.51
C ALA A 106 7.69 -10.77 8.56
N ASP A 107 7.34 -11.30 9.74
CA ASP A 107 6.91 -12.69 9.92
C ASP A 107 5.39 -12.89 9.77
N ARG A 108 4.65 -11.82 9.46
CA ARG A 108 3.18 -11.76 9.29
C ARG A 108 2.37 -12.14 10.54
N ARG A 109 3.03 -12.29 11.69
CA ARG A 109 2.36 -12.69 12.95
C ARG A 109 1.67 -11.53 13.65
N ARG A 110 2.05 -10.30 13.32
CA ARG A 110 1.43 -9.09 13.86
C ARG A 110 0.88 -8.24 12.72
N VAL A 111 -0.35 -7.79 12.92
CA VAL A 111 -1.07 -6.89 12.03
C VAL A 111 -1.70 -5.80 12.89
N GLU A 112 -1.38 -4.55 12.60
CA GLU A 112 -1.95 -3.38 13.26
C GLU A 112 -2.74 -2.57 12.23
N ILE A 113 -3.97 -2.18 12.58
CA ILE A 113 -4.73 -1.19 11.81
C ILE A 113 -4.38 0.17 12.39
N THR A 114 -4.01 1.12 11.52
CA THR A 114 -3.65 2.49 11.91
C THR A 114 -4.58 3.50 11.26
N ASP A 115 -4.56 4.72 11.78
CA ASP A 115 -5.31 5.88 11.30
C ASP A 115 -6.85 5.68 11.36
N LEU A 116 -7.33 4.91 12.34
CA LEU A 116 -8.76 4.63 12.51
C LEU A 116 -9.56 5.91 12.83
N ASP A 117 -8.99 6.82 13.60
CA ASP A 117 -9.61 8.11 13.91
C ASP A 117 -9.65 9.03 12.67
N GLU A 118 -8.64 8.99 11.80
CA GLU A 118 -8.70 9.67 10.53
C GLU A 118 -9.80 9.12 9.63
N TYR A 119 -9.90 7.80 9.55
CA TYR A 119 -10.95 7.10 8.81
C TYR A 119 -12.35 7.45 9.31
N GLU A 120 -12.59 7.36 10.63
CA GLU A 120 -13.88 7.66 11.25
C GLU A 120 -14.28 9.12 10.99
N ALA A 121 -13.34 10.05 11.11
CA ALA A 121 -13.58 11.47 10.83
C ALA A 121 -13.92 11.77 9.36
N ARG A 122 -13.58 10.86 8.43
CA ARG A 122 -13.94 10.98 7.01
C ARG A 122 -15.43 10.74 6.78
N GLY A 123 -16.12 10.04 7.68
CA GLY A 123 -17.58 9.86 7.63
C GLY A 123 -18.06 9.05 6.41
N LEU A 124 -17.21 8.21 5.84
CA LEU A 124 -17.51 7.46 4.60
C LEU A 124 -18.75 6.59 4.73
N ALA A 125 -19.01 6.00 5.90
CA ALA A 125 -20.21 5.18 6.13
C ALA A 125 -21.53 5.93 5.81
N LEU A 126 -21.56 7.25 6.00
CA LEU A 126 -22.73 8.07 5.70
C LEU A 126 -22.64 8.72 4.31
N ALA A 127 -21.45 9.24 3.95
CA ALA A 127 -21.27 10.01 2.72
C ALA A 127 -21.15 9.12 1.47
N GLU A 128 -20.54 7.94 1.62
CA GLU A 128 -20.19 7.01 0.54
C GLU A 128 -20.32 5.55 1.02
N PRO A 129 -21.54 5.05 1.26
CA PRO A 129 -21.76 3.74 1.87
C PRO A 129 -21.16 2.58 1.06
N ASP A 130 -21.14 2.69 -0.27
CA ASP A 130 -20.51 1.68 -1.13
C ASP A 130 -18.98 1.64 -0.97
N THR A 131 -18.35 2.80 -0.77
CA THR A 131 -16.92 2.92 -0.47
C THR A 131 -16.61 2.29 0.90
N ASP A 132 -17.40 2.58 1.94
CA ASP A 132 -17.24 1.96 3.27
C ASP A 132 -17.41 0.44 3.21
N ALA A 133 -18.40 -0.06 2.46
CA ALA A 133 -18.61 -1.50 2.27
C ALA A 133 -17.42 -2.17 1.56
N ALA A 134 -16.89 -1.53 0.51
CA ALA A 134 -15.73 -2.01 -0.22
C ALA A 134 -14.46 -2.04 0.67
N LEU A 135 -14.27 -1.05 1.54
CA LEU A 135 -13.18 -1.02 2.51
C LEU A 135 -13.27 -2.16 3.53
N ARG A 136 -14.47 -2.43 4.06
CA ARG A 136 -14.66 -3.56 4.98
C ARG A 136 -14.33 -4.89 4.31
N ALA A 137 -14.76 -5.07 3.06
CA ALA A 137 -14.43 -6.26 2.27
C ALA A 137 -12.92 -6.37 2.01
N ALA A 138 -12.27 -5.26 1.66
CA ALA A 138 -10.83 -5.17 1.45
C ALA A 138 -10.01 -5.53 2.70
N ILE A 139 -10.42 -5.04 3.88
CA ILE A 139 -9.76 -5.38 5.15
C ILE A 139 -9.90 -6.88 5.44
N ALA A 140 -11.07 -7.47 5.19
CA ALA A 140 -11.28 -8.92 5.34
C ALA A 140 -10.38 -9.71 4.37
N GLU A 141 -10.34 -9.32 3.10
CA GLU A 141 -9.49 -9.93 2.09
C GLU A 141 -8.00 -9.84 2.44
N LEU A 142 -7.53 -8.67 2.89
CA LEU A 142 -6.15 -8.46 3.32
C LEU A 142 -5.79 -9.39 4.48
N ARG A 143 -6.66 -9.51 5.49
CA ARG A 143 -6.44 -10.43 6.62
C ARG A 143 -6.29 -11.88 6.16
N ASP A 144 -7.13 -12.32 5.23
CA ASP A 144 -7.06 -13.67 4.66
C ASP A 144 -5.79 -13.90 3.84
N LEU A 145 -5.36 -12.91 3.05
CA LEU A 145 -4.12 -12.97 2.27
C LEU A 145 -2.87 -13.01 3.17
N ILE A 146 -2.83 -12.17 4.21
CA ILE A 146 -1.73 -12.13 5.18
C ILE A 146 -1.60 -13.48 5.90
N ALA A 147 -2.74 -14.05 6.32
CA ALA A 147 -2.78 -15.34 6.99
C ALA A 147 -2.28 -16.48 6.09
N ARG A 148 -2.62 -16.46 4.80
CA ARG A 148 -2.15 -17.46 3.83
C ARG A 148 -0.68 -17.30 3.46
N GLY A 149 -0.13 -16.09 3.51
CA GLY A 149 1.27 -15.85 3.18
C GLY A 149 1.63 -16.05 1.73
N GLU A 150 0.65 -15.82 0.85
CA GLU A 150 0.83 -15.84 -0.58
C GLU A 150 1.29 -14.47 -1.07
N THR A 151 1.80 -14.39 -2.30
CA THR A 151 2.16 -13.12 -2.94
C THR A 151 0.99 -12.13 -2.84
N PRO A 152 1.23 -10.87 -2.41
CA PRO A 152 2.53 -10.20 -2.23
C PRO A 152 3.13 -10.27 -0.82
N PHE A 153 2.61 -11.11 0.09
CA PHE A 153 3.08 -11.30 1.47
C PHE A 153 4.18 -12.37 1.58
N THR A 154 5.06 -12.43 0.60
CA THR A 154 6.20 -13.35 0.50
C THR A 154 7.49 -12.57 0.37
N ASP A 155 8.64 -13.19 0.63
CA ASP A 155 9.95 -12.56 0.38
C ASP A 155 10.34 -12.53 -1.11
N ASN A 156 9.73 -13.39 -1.92
CA ASN A 156 9.97 -13.40 -3.36
C ASN A 156 9.42 -12.13 -4.02
N VAL A 157 10.24 -11.49 -4.85
CA VAL A 157 9.78 -10.48 -5.81
C VAL A 157 9.15 -11.24 -6.99
N PRO A 158 7.97 -10.83 -7.50
CA PRO A 158 7.41 -11.40 -8.72
C PRO A 158 8.30 -11.16 -9.95
#